data_AF-A0A1H4FXC1-F1
#
_entry.id   AF-A0A1H4FXC1-F1
#
_cell.length_a   1.000
_cell.length_b   1.000
_cell.length_c   1.000
_cell.angle_alpha   90.00
_cell.angle_beta   90.00
_cell.angle_gamma   90.00
#
_symmetry.space_group_name_H-M   'P 1'
#
loop_
_entity.id
_entity.type
_entity.pdbx_description
1 polymer ?
#
loop_
_entity_poly.entity_id
_entity_poly.type
_entity_poly.pdbx_seq_one_letter_code
_entity_poly.pdbx_strand_id
1 'polypeptide(L)' 'MRGWQKNEAVKKPMAFGLGIGLAIGSGVGLAIGNLAVGIGVGIAIGIAFGRSQKKKIDKKDADK' A
#
# COMPACT_ATOMS: atom_id res chain seq x y z
N MET A 1 -8.83 -31.95 19.58
CA MET A 1 -9.45 -30.64 19.25
C MET A 1 -8.45 -29.86 18.39
N ARG A 2 -8.62 -29.86 17.06
CA ARG A 2 -7.77 -29.12 16.11
C ARG A 2 -8.43 -27.76 15.84
N GLY A 3 -8.09 -26.77 16.66
CA GLY A 3 -8.48 -25.38 16.41
C GLY A 3 -7.66 -24.84 15.25
N TRP A 4 -8.13 -25.04 14.03
CA TRP A 4 -7.51 -24.51 12.82
C TRP A 4 -7.61 -22.98 12.76
N GLN A 5 -6.42 -22.38 12.57
CA GLN A 5 -6.13 -21.14 11.85
C GLN A 5 -7.30 -20.17 11.67
N LYS A 6 -7.36 -19.16 12.53
CA LYS A 6 -8.02 -17.90 12.19
C LYS A 6 -7.00 -17.09 11.38
N ASN A 7 -7.20 -17.07 10.07
CA ASN A 7 -6.44 -16.22 9.15
C ASN A 7 -6.60 -14.77 9.60
N GLU A 8 -5.49 -14.18 10.06
CA GLU A 8 -5.38 -12.76 10.25
C GLU A 8 -5.55 -12.12 8.86
N ALA A 9 -6.75 -11.61 8.58
CA ALA A 9 -7.00 -10.82 7.39
C ALA A 9 -6.07 -9.62 7.47
N VAL A 10 -4.95 -9.69 6.76
CA VAL A 10 -3.89 -8.71 6.74
C VAL A 10 -4.51 -7.39 6.29
N LYS A 11 -4.97 -6.58 7.24
CA LYS A 11 -5.34 -5.17 7.05
C LYS A 11 -4.04 -4.42 6.76
N LYS A 12 -3.44 -4.61 5.58
CA LYS A 12 -2.31 -3.82 5.08
C LYS A 12 -2.79 -2.87 3.98
N PRO A 13 -3.59 -1.85 4.31
CA PRO A 13 -3.90 -0.75 3.38
C PRO A 13 -2.61 -0.09 2.85
N MET A 14 -1.53 -0.19 3.62
CA MET A 14 -0.22 0.33 3.30
C MET A 14 0.50 -0.48 2.22
N ALA A 15 0.41 -1.82 2.25
CA ALA A 15 1.01 -2.67 1.23
C ALA A 15 0.26 -2.53 -0.11
N PHE A 16 -1.06 -2.37 -0.05
CA PHE A 16 -1.88 -2.12 -1.23
C PHE A 16 -1.55 -0.76 -1.87
N GLY A 17 -1.43 0.31 -1.07
CA GLY A 17 -1.03 1.64 -1.55
C GLY A 17 0.37 1.64 -2.17
N LEU A 18 1.33 0.96 -1.54
CA LEU A 18 2.67 0.78 -2.10
C LEU A 18 2.67 -0.05 -3.38
N GLY A 19 1.90 -1.14 -3.45
CA GLY A 19 1.81 -1.98 -4.66
C GLY A 19 1.28 -1.21 -5.87
N ILE A 20 0.20 -0.43 -5.68
CA ILE A 20 -0.35 0.43 -6.74
C ILE A 20 0.64 1.53 -7.11
N GLY A 21 1.21 2.21 -6.12
CA GLY A 21 2.21 3.26 -6.35
C GLY A 21 3.42 2.75 -7.13
N LEU A 22 3.90 1.55 -6.83
CA LEU A 22 5.02 0.92 -7.52
C LEU A 22 4.65 0.49 -8.95
N ALA A 23 3.46 -0.06 -9.17
CA ALA A 23 3.00 -0.47 -10.50
C ALA A 23 2.85 0.74 -11.44
N ILE A 24 2.24 1.83 -10.96
CA ILE A 24 2.10 3.07 -11.73
C ILE A 24 3.46 3.75 -11.91
N GLY A 25 4.24 3.87 -10.83
CA GLY A 25 5.55 4.53 -10.85
C GLY A 25 6.56 3.84 -11.76
N SER A 26 6.56 2.50 -11.80
CA SER A 26 7.41 1.74 -12.72
C SER A 26 6.98 1.91 -14.17
N GLY A 27 5.68 1.89 -14.48
CA GLY A 27 5.17 2.17 -15.83
C GLY A 27 5.52 3.58 -16.31
N VAL A 28 5.32 4.59 -15.47
CA VAL A 28 5.67 6.00 -15.79
C VAL A 28 7.18 6.20 -15.89
N GLY A 29 7.95 5.60 -15.00
CA GLY A 29 9.42 5.68 -15.02
C GLY A 29 10.02 5.05 -16.28
N LEU A 30 9.46 3.94 -16.75
CA LEU A 30 9.83 3.34 -18.03
C LEU A 30 9.46 4.24 -19.21
N ALA A 31 8.28 4.86 -19.19
CA ALA A 31 7.83 5.77 -20.26
C ALA A 31 8.71 7.02 -20.39
N ILE A 32 9.22 7.53 -19.27
CA ILE A 32 10.12 8.71 -19.24
C ILE A 32 11.59 8.31 -19.49
N GLY A 33 11.90 7.01 -19.49
CA GLY A 33 13.28 6.51 -19.57
C GLY A 33 14.09 6.74 -18.30
N ASN A 34 13.42 7.08 -17.18
CA ASN A 34 14.05 7.29 -15.88
C ASN A 34 13.30 6.54 -14.78
N LEU A 35 13.73 5.30 -14.55
CA LEU A 35 13.14 4.40 -13.58
C LEU A 35 13.26 4.93 -12.14
N ALA A 36 14.36 5.62 -11.81
CA ALA A 36 14.58 6.18 -10.48
C ALA A 36 13.54 7.24 -10.14
N VAL A 37 13.22 8.12 -11.10
CA VAL A 37 12.17 9.13 -10.94
C VAL A 37 10.80 8.47 -10.82
N GLY A 38 10.48 7.50 -11.68
CA GLY A 38 9.21 6.80 -11.64
C GLY A 38 8.96 6.04 -10.33
N ILE A 39 9.95 5.29 -9.85
CA ILE A 39 9.86 4.57 -8.57
C ILE A 39 9.78 5.56 -7.41
N GLY A 40 10.58 6.63 -7.41
CA GLY A 40 10.54 7.65 -6.36
C GLY A 40 9.17 8.31 -6.23
N VAL A 41 8.59 8.74 -7.35
CA VAL A 41 7.25 9.34 -7.41
C VAL A 41 6.17 8.31 -7.06
N GLY A 42 6.27 7.09 -7.58
CA GLY A 42 5.34 5.99 -7.31
C GLY A 42 5.28 5.62 -5.83
N ILE A 43 6.43 5.50 -5.17
CA ILE A 43 6.51 5.24 -3.73
C ILE A 43 5.93 6.43 -2.93
N ALA A 44 6.25 7.67 -3.29
CA ALA A 44 5.71 8.85 -2.62
C ALA A 44 4.17 8.89 -2.67
N ILE A 45 3.58 8.63 -3.84
CA ILE A 45 2.12 8.56 -4.03
C ILE A 45 1.53 7.38 -3.26
N GLY A 46 2.15 6.19 -3.37
CA GLY A 46 1.69 4.97 -2.69
C GLY A 46 1.69 5.11 -1.16
N ILE A 47 2.71 5.75 -0.59
CA ILE A 47 2.78 6.07 0.84
C ILE A 47 1.74 7.13 1.20
N ALA A 48 1.57 8.19 0.41
CA ALA A 48 0.57 9.24 0.68
C ALA A 48 -0.86 8.67 0.72
N PHE A 49 -1.21 7.82 -0.26
CA PHE A 49 -2.48 7.10 -0.27
C PHE A 49 -2.60 6.11 0.90
N GLY A 50 -1.54 5.33 1.17
CA GLY A 50 -1.50 4.39 2.29
C GLY A 50 -1.65 5.06 3.65
N ARG A 51 -1.06 6.26 3.84
CA ARG A 51 -1.18 7.06 5.08
C ARG A 51 -2.57 7.67 5.23
N SER A 52 -3.16 8.19 4.15
CA SER A 52 -4.54 8.70 4.15
C SER A 52 -5.55 7.61 4.50
N GLN A 53 -5.30 6.36 4.08
CA GLN A 53 -6.14 5.22 4.46
C GLN A 53 -5.89 4.75 5.90
N LYS A 54 -4.65 4.77 6.39
CA LYS A 54 -4.34 4.44 7.80
C LYS A 54 -5.12 5.30 8.79
N LYS A 55 -5.25 6.62 8.54
CA LYS A 55 -6.01 7.53 9.41
C LYS A 55 -7.50 7.14 9.57
N LYS A 56 -8.06 6.36 8.64
CA LYS A 56 -9.44 5.83 8.73
C LYS A 56 -9.50 4.39 9.26
N ILE A 57 -8.39 3.65 9.24
CA ILE A 57 -8.33 2.25 9.67
C ILE A 57 -8.02 2.16 11.17
N ASP A 58 -7.20 3.07 11.71
CA ASP A 58 -6.97 3.18 13.16
C ASP A 58 -8.26 3.57 13.92
N LYS A 59 -9.26 4.15 13.24
CA LYS A 59 -10.59 4.44 13.80
C LYS A 59 -11.61 3.29 13.66
N LYS A 60 -11.26 2.21 12.97
CA LYS A 60 -12.13 1.03 12.78
C LYS A 60 -11.62 -0.23 13.47
N ASP A 61 -10.51 -0.12 14.21
CA ASP A 61 -9.90 -1.19 14.99
C ASP A 61 -9.89 -0.91 16.50
N ALA A 62 -10.46 0.23 16.95
CA ALA A 62 -10.67 0.56 18.36
C ALA A 62 -12.09 0.21 18.87
N ASP A 63 -12.92 -0.42 18.04
CA ASP A 63 -14.29 -0.87 18.38
C ASP A 63 -14.50 -2.31 17.91
N LYS A 64 -13.70 -3.23 18.45
CA LYS A 64 -14.00 -4.66 18.41
C LYS A 64 -13.41 -5.39 19.61
#